data_AF-A0A7W4YKJ2-F1
#
_entry.id   AF-A0A7W4YKJ2-F1
#
_cell.length_a   1.000
_cell.length_b   1.000
_cell.length_c   1.000
_cell.angle_alpha   90.00
_cell.angle_beta   90.00
_cell.angle_gamma   90.00
#
_symmetry.space_group_name_H-M   'P 1'
#
loop_
_entity.id
_entity.type
_entity.pdbx_description
1 polymer ?
#
loop_
_entity_poly.entity_id
_entity_poly.type
_entity_poly.pdbx_seq_one_letter_code
_entity_poly.pdbx_strand_id
1 'polypeptide(L)'
;MSTLITNTSDVTRFAAVFSAGDMAGDLGPTLSCGEVEALAGMLRAIGEPASADMWIEAHAAGDDEGDAHYRSPAAEYVVPIDPMEALQCDSCQ
;
A
#
# COMPACT_ATOMS: atom_id res chain seq x y z
N MET A 1 12.11 -24.01 -17.58
CA MET A 1 12.87 -24.18 -16.33
C MET A 1 11.86 -24.50 -15.25
N SER A 2 11.99 -25.66 -14.59
CA SER A 2 11.14 -26.00 -13.45
C SER A 2 11.89 -25.63 -12.19
N THR A 3 11.55 -24.48 -11.60
CA THR A 3 12.04 -24.11 -10.28
C THR A 3 11.17 -24.88 -9.29
N LEU A 4 11.53 -26.15 -9.06
CA LEU A 4 10.86 -26.95 -8.05
C LEU A 4 11.07 -26.23 -6.71
N ILE A 5 9.97 -25.72 -6.15
CA ILE A 5 9.89 -25.39 -4.74
C ILE A 5 9.98 -26.74 -4.00
N THR A 6 11.21 -27.21 -3.75
CA THR A 6 11.48 -28.57 -3.28
C THR A 6 11.38 -28.72 -1.76
N ASN A 7 11.22 -27.62 -1.02
CA ASN A 7 11.28 -27.66 0.44
C ASN A 7 10.19 -26.79 1.08
N THR A 8 9.14 -27.45 1.59
CA THR A 8 7.99 -26.79 2.24
C THR A 8 8.42 -25.93 3.44
N SER A 9 9.49 -26.31 4.15
CA SER A 9 9.99 -25.51 5.29
C SER A 9 10.44 -24.11 4.87
N ASP A 10 11.08 -24.00 3.70
CA ASP A 10 11.64 -22.74 3.22
C ASP A 10 10.53 -21.82 2.73
N VAL A 11 9.47 -22.39 2.13
CA VAL A 11 8.24 -21.66 1.78
C VAL A 11 7.53 -21.14 3.01
N THR A 12 7.32 -21.99 4.02
CA THR A 12 6.68 -21.57 5.27
C THR A 12 7.47 -20.48 5.96
N ARG A 13 8.81 -20.59 5.96
CA ARG A 13 9.69 -19.56 6.51
C ARG A 13 9.59 -18.25 5.73
N PHE A 14 9.59 -18.31 4.40
CA PHE A 14 9.41 -17.14 3.54
C PHE A 14 8.08 -16.44 3.84
N ALA A 15 6.96 -17.18 3.82
CA ALA A 15 5.64 -16.65 4.14
C ALA A 15 5.63 -15.98 5.53
N ALA A 16 6.19 -16.63 6.54
CA ALA A 16 6.22 -16.10 7.90
C ALA A 16 7.02 -14.79 8.01
N VAL A 17 8.17 -14.69 7.35
CA VAL A 17 9.01 -13.47 7.37
C VAL A 17 8.33 -12.32 6.63
N PHE A 18 7.78 -12.58 5.44
CA PHE A 18 7.19 -11.54 4.60
C PHE A 18 5.72 -11.23 4.92
N SER A 19 5.10 -11.91 5.87
CA SER A 19 3.76 -11.54 6.37
C SER A 19 3.81 -10.62 7.60
N ALA A 20 5.00 -10.27 8.09
CA ALA A 20 5.18 -9.34 9.20
C ALA A 20 5.05 -7.88 8.72
N GLY A 21 4.02 -7.17 9.21
CA GLY A 21 3.67 -5.83 8.73
C GLY A 21 4.73 -4.75 8.95
N ASP A 22 5.48 -4.81 10.06
CA ASP A 22 6.50 -3.81 10.38
C ASP A 22 7.59 -3.75 9.29
N MET A 23 7.96 -4.91 8.74
CA MET A 23 8.98 -4.98 7.68
C MET A 23 8.49 -4.40 6.36
N ALA A 24 7.20 -4.58 6.03
CA ALA A 24 6.62 -4.05 4.80
C ALA A 24 6.63 -2.51 4.81
N GLY A 25 6.30 -1.89 5.94
CA GLY A 25 6.34 -0.42 6.08
C GLY A 25 7.74 0.17 5.90
N ASP A 26 8.76 -0.47 6.47
CA ASP A 26 10.14 0.04 6.40
C ASP A 26 10.78 -0.17 5.02
N LEU A 27 10.53 -1.32 4.38
CA LEU A 27 11.21 -1.70 3.13
C LEU A 27 10.38 -1.42 1.87
N GLY A 28 9.05 -1.44 1.96
CA GLY A 28 8.15 -1.24 0.82
C GLY A 28 8.51 -0.01 -0.02
N PRO A 29 8.68 1.20 0.57
CA PRO A 29 9.04 2.42 -0.15
C PRO A 29 10.40 2.38 -0.85
N THR A 30 11.27 1.43 -0.49
CA THR A 30 12.63 1.33 -1.05
C THR A 30 12.73 0.36 -2.22
N LEU A 31 11.71 -0.48 -2.42
CA LEU A 31 11.63 -1.41 -3.53
C LEU A 31 11.24 -0.67 -4.81
N SER A 32 11.69 -1.16 -5.96
CA SER A 32 11.08 -0.79 -7.24
C SER A 32 9.73 -1.48 -7.42
N CYS A 33 8.86 -0.92 -8.27
CA CYS A 33 7.55 -1.51 -8.58
C CYS A 33 7.67 -2.99 -9.03
N GLY A 34 8.66 -3.30 -9.86
CA GLY A 34 8.88 -4.67 -10.34
C GLY A 34 9.32 -5.64 -9.24
N GLU A 35 10.09 -5.16 -8.25
CA GLU A 35 10.51 -5.98 -7.10
C GLU A 35 9.33 -6.27 -6.16
N VAL A 36 8.52 -5.26 -5.85
CA VAL A 36 7.34 -5.48 -4.99
C VAL A 36 6.29 -6.35 -5.69
N GLU A 37 6.11 -6.20 -7.01
CA GLU A 37 5.21 -7.06 -7.79
C GLU A 37 5.68 -8.52 -7.80
N ALA A 38 6.98 -8.75 -7.97
CA ALA A 38 7.55 -10.10 -7.91
C ALA A 38 7.36 -10.74 -6.53
N LEU A 39 7.58 -9.97 -5.45
CA LEU A 39 7.35 -10.41 -4.08
C LEU A 39 5.88 -10.73 -3.84
N ALA A 40 4.97 -9.83 -4.20
CA ALA A 40 3.53 -10.01 -4.07
C ALA A 40 3.04 -11.21 -4.91
N GLY A 41 3.59 -11.41 -6.09
CA GLY A 41 3.33 -12.57 -6.94
C GLY A 41 3.70 -13.89 -6.25
N MET A 42 4.87 -13.95 -5.61
CA MET A 42 5.29 -15.12 -4.85
C MET A 42 4.38 -15.38 -3.64
N LEU A 43 4.02 -14.34 -2.88
CA LEU A 43 3.10 -14.44 -1.73
C LEU A 43 1.72 -14.97 -2.16
N ARG A 44 1.17 -14.47 -3.27
CA ARG A 44 -0.09 -15.02 -3.83
C ARG A 44 0.06 -16.48 -4.26
N ALA A 45 1.17 -16.84 -4.90
CA ALA A 45 1.42 -18.21 -5.36
C ALA A 45 1.50 -19.23 -4.22
N ILE A 46 1.96 -18.81 -3.04
CA ILE A 46 2.05 -19.66 -1.85
C ILE A 46 0.82 -19.59 -0.93
N GLY A 47 -0.20 -18.81 -1.30
CA GLY A 47 -1.49 -18.75 -0.59
C GLY A 47 -1.64 -17.60 0.41
N GLU A 48 -0.79 -16.56 0.34
CA GLU A 48 -0.78 -15.39 1.24
C GLU A 48 -1.18 -14.08 0.51
N PRO A 49 -2.42 -13.96 0.00
CA PRO A 49 -2.83 -12.77 -0.76
C PRO A 49 -2.92 -11.50 0.08
N ALA A 50 -3.29 -11.60 1.36
CA ALA A 50 -3.38 -10.43 2.25
C ALA A 50 -2.00 -9.81 2.48
N SER A 51 -0.97 -10.64 2.68
CA SER A 51 0.42 -10.18 2.76
C SER A 51 0.89 -9.58 1.44
N ALA A 52 0.51 -10.17 0.31
CA ALA A 52 0.83 -9.59 -0.99
C ALA A 52 0.26 -8.17 -1.16
N ASP A 53 -0.99 -7.96 -0.77
CA ASP A 53 -1.63 -6.64 -0.87
C ASP A 53 -0.97 -5.65 0.10
N MET A 54 -0.68 -6.07 1.33
CA MET A 54 0.07 -5.25 2.31
C MET A 54 1.40 -4.74 1.75
N TRP A 55 2.16 -5.56 1.02
CA TRP A 55 3.42 -5.13 0.39
C TRP A 55 3.20 -4.08 -0.70
N ILE A 56 2.18 -4.27 -1.54
CA ILE A 56 1.82 -3.27 -2.57
C ILE A 56 1.40 -1.96 -1.91
N GLU A 57 0.63 -2.02 -0.82
CA GLU A 57 0.21 -0.84 -0.07
C GLU A 57 1.36 -0.09 0.58
N ALA A 58 2.30 -0.82 1.18
CA ALA A 58 3.47 -0.20 1.80
C ALA A 58 4.40 0.42 0.76
N HIS A 59 4.55 -0.20 -0.42
CA HIS A 59 5.32 0.37 -1.52
C HIS A 59 4.68 1.64 -2.08
N ALA A 60 3.37 1.65 -2.27
CA ALA A 60 2.62 2.82 -2.75
C ALA A 60 2.82 4.10 -1.90
N ALA A 61 3.25 3.97 -0.64
CA ALA A 61 3.57 5.12 0.21
C ALA A 61 4.86 5.86 -0.22
N GLY A 62 5.74 5.22 -0.98
CA GLY A 62 6.97 5.80 -1.54
C GLY A 62 6.86 6.18 -3.02
N ASP A 63 5.78 5.81 -3.70
CA ASP A 63 5.57 6.10 -5.12
C ASP A 63 5.22 7.58 -5.34
N ASP A 64 5.79 8.17 -6.39
CA ASP A 64 5.53 9.54 -6.82
C ASP A 64 4.45 9.58 -7.92
N GLU A 65 3.92 10.78 -8.20
CA GLU A 65 2.94 10.96 -9.27
C GLU A 65 3.47 10.44 -10.63
N GLY A 66 2.78 9.44 -11.17
CA GLY A 66 3.17 8.78 -12.42
C GLY A 66 3.70 7.36 -12.23
N ASP A 67 3.99 6.94 -11.00
CA ASP A 67 4.37 5.56 -10.68
C ASP A 67 3.16 4.62 -10.67
N ALA A 68 3.43 3.32 -10.90
CA ALA A 68 2.39 2.32 -11.14
C ALA A 68 1.45 2.10 -9.94
N HIS A 69 1.96 2.24 -8.71
CA HIS A 69 1.18 2.10 -7.49
C HIS A 69 0.91 3.43 -6.81
N TYR A 70 1.19 4.56 -7.48
CA TYR A 70 0.90 5.89 -6.94
C TYR A 70 -0.56 6.02 -6.53
N ARG A 71 -0.77 6.34 -5.25
CA ARG A 71 -2.09 6.69 -4.72
C ARG A 71 -2.13 8.19 -4.51
N SER A 72 -2.90 8.87 -5.34
CA SER A 72 -3.16 10.30 -5.16
C SER A 72 -3.65 10.55 -3.72
N PRO A 73 -3.18 11.60 -3.04
CA PRO A 73 -3.73 11.99 -1.75
C PRO A 73 -5.25 12.12 -1.87
N ALA A 74 -5.98 11.63 -0.87
CA ALA A 74 -7.42 11.89 -0.81
C ALA A 74 -7.63 13.40 -0.94
N ALA A 75 -8.42 13.82 -1.93
CA ALA A 75 -8.71 15.23 -2.16
C ALA A 75 -9.08 15.87 -0.82
N GLU A 76 -8.38 16.94 -0.47
CA GLU A 76 -8.61 17.65 0.78
C GLU A 76 -10.10 18.00 0.85
N TYR A 77 -10.78 17.54 1.91
CA TYR A 77 -12.18 17.87 2.12
C TYR A 77 -12.26 19.35 2.46
N VAL A 78 -12.49 20.18 1.44
CA VAL A 78 -12.81 21.58 1.63
C VAL A 78 -14.22 21.62 2.23
N VAL A 79 -14.30 21.88 3.54
CA VAL A 79 -15.58 22.18 4.20
C VAL A 79 -16.22 23.32 3.41
N PRO A 80 -17.42 23.14 2.83
CA PRO A 80 -18.11 24.24 2.18
C PRO A 80 -18.27 25.36 3.20
N ILE A 81 -17.68 26.53 2.95
CA ILE A 81 -17.98 27.72 3.74
C ILE A 81 -19.49 27.91 3.63
N ASP A 82 -20.20 27.84 4.75
CA ASP A 82 -21.62 28.13 4.77
C ASP A 82 -21.81 29.54 4.18
N PRO A 83 -22.56 29.71 3.09
CA PRO A 83 -22.79 31.03 2.52
C PRO A 83 -23.37 32.02 3.55
N MET A 84 -24.03 31.53 4.61
CA MET A 84 -24.50 32.35 5.74
C MET A 84 -23.34 32.89 6.61
N GLU A 85 -22.24 32.15 6.75
CA GLU A 85 -21.06 32.54 7.55
C GLU A 85 -20.18 33.54 6.79
N ALA A 86 -20.10 33.41 5.45
CA ALA A 86 -19.39 34.34 4.58
C ALA A 86 -20.02 35.75 4.54
N LEU A 87 -21.31 35.87 4.90
CA LEU A 87 -22.07 37.13 4.83
C LEU A 87 -22.03 37.96 6.12
N GLN A 88 -21.34 37.50 7.18
CA GLN A 88 -21.21 38.23 8.46
C GLN A 88 -22.54 38.87 8.91
N CYS A 89 -23.64 38.13 8.81
CA CYS A 89 -24.96 38.66 9.12
C CYS A 89 -25.19 38.66 10.64
N ASP A 90 -24.50 39.55 11.34
CA ASP A 90 -24.61 39.81 12.79
C ASP A 90 -25.93 40.54 13.18
N SER A 91 -26.97 40.49 12.35
CA SER A 91 -28.17 41.35 12.53
C SER A 91 -29.51 40.63 12.38
N CYS A 92 -29.59 39.36 12.74
CA CYS A 92 -30.87 38.74 13.11
C CYS A 92 -31.15 38.98 14.61
N GLN A 93 -31.47 40.24 14.96
CA GLN A 93 -32.25 40.57 16.16
C GLN A 93 -33.65 41.01 15.73
#